data_AF-A0A352K9M7-F1
#
_entry.id   AF-A0A352K9M7-F1
#
_cell.length_a   1.000
_cell.length_b   1.000
_cell.length_c   1.000
_cell.angle_alpha   90.00
_cell.angle_beta   90.00
_cell.angle_gamma   90.00
#
_symmetry.space_group_name_H-M   'P 1'
#
loop_
_entity.id
_entity.type
_entity.pdbx_description
1 polymer ?
#
loop_
_entity_poly.entity_id
_entity_poly.type
_entity_poly.pdbx_seq_one_letter_code
_entity_poly.pdbx_strand_id
1 'polypeptide(L)'
;DVKAETDVCCTSSNALHVVESLGVDRVLFLPDEYLAQNVARQTDVEILAWRGRCMVHEQFSAREIEEYRDAHPGIVVLAHPECPPDVLEVADYAGSTSGMINYAKQKQPPQIVMITECSMSDNV
;
A
#
# COMPACT_ATOMS: atom_id res chain seq x y z
N ASP A 1 14.39 20.00 -2.74
CA ASP A 1 13.49 21.14 -2.44
C ASP A 1 12.25 20.69 -1.69
N VAL A 2 11.35 19.87 -2.24
CA VAL A 2 10.12 19.42 -1.53
C VAL A 2 10.38 18.87 -0.12
N LYS A 3 11.36 17.97 0.07
CA LYS A 3 11.70 17.42 1.41
C LYS A 3 12.17 18.47 2.42
N ALA A 4 12.71 19.61 1.96
CA ALA A 4 13.13 20.69 2.85
C ALA A 4 11.94 21.53 3.33
N GLU A 5 10.82 21.48 2.60
CA GLU A 5 9.58 22.21 2.89
C GLU A 5 8.54 21.33 3.61
N THR A 6 8.84 20.07 3.89
CA THR A 6 7.94 19.15 4.60
C THR A 6 8.28 19.06 6.10
N ASP A 7 7.26 19.03 6.96
CA ASP A 7 7.45 18.85 8.40
C ASP A 7 8.05 17.48 8.76
N VAL A 8 7.67 16.43 8.04
CA VAL A 8 8.15 15.06 8.26
C VAL A 8 8.12 14.23 6.98
N CYS A 9 9.07 13.32 6.84
CA CYS A 9 9.10 12.31 5.77
C CYS A 9 8.62 10.95 6.29
N CYS A 10 7.91 10.20 5.46
CA CYS A 10 7.50 8.83 5.74
C CYS A 10 7.83 7.88 4.59
N THR A 11 7.64 6.59 4.83
CA THR A 11 7.66 5.51 3.86
C THR A 11 6.33 4.76 3.94
N SER A 12 6.05 3.91 2.96
CA SER A 12 4.88 3.02 3.00
C SER A 12 4.83 2.10 4.22
N SER A 13 5.96 1.88 4.91
CA SER A 13 6.02 1.07 6.13
C SER A 13 5.66 1.82 7.41
N ASN A 14 5.69 3.15 7.44
CA ASN A 14 5.46 3.92 8.67
C ASN A 14 4.49 5.11 8.51
N ALA A 15 3.91 5.31 7.33
CA ALA A 15 3.06 6.47 7.02
C ALA A 15 1.95 6.70 8.05
N LEU A 16 1.21 5.65 8.44
CA LEU A 16 0.15 5.75 9.45
C LEU A 16 0.69 6.26 10.79
N HIS A 17 1.75 5.63 11.29
CA HIS A 17 2.36 6.01 12.56
C HIS A 17 2.88 7.46 12.54
N VAL A 18 3.50 7.88 11.43
CA VAL A 18 3.98 9.25 11.25
C VAL A 18 2.81 10.23 11.30
N VAL A 19 1.73 9.98 10.55
CA VAL A 19 0.53 10.84 10.54
C VAL A 19 -0.06 10.98 11.94
N GLU A 20 -0.25 9.88 12.66
CA GLU A 20 -0.82 9.91 14.02
C GLU A 20 0.09 10.61 15.03
N SER A 21 1.41 10.48 14.87
CA SER A 21 2.39 11.08 15.79
C SER A 21 2.43 12.61 15.75
N LEU A 22 1.93 13.25 14.68
CA LEU A 22 1.94 14.70 14.55
C LEU A 22 0.97 15.39 15.52
N GLY A 23 -0.05 14.68 16.00
CA GLY A 23 -1.02 15.21 16.96
C GLY A 23 -1.83 16.40 16.44
N VAL A 24 -2.06 16.43 15.12
CA VAL A 24 -2.84 17.46 14.42
C VAL A 24 -4.10 16.86 13.81
N ASP A 25 -5.14 17.67 13.65
CA ASP A 25 -6.42 17.21 13.09
C ASP A 25 -6.35 16.99 11.57
N ARG A 26 -5.38 17.61 10.88
CA ARG A 26 -5.29 17.58 9.42
C ARG A 26 -3.84 17.61 8.93
N VAL A 27 -3.55 16.82 7.89
CA VAL A 27 -2.23 16.75 7.23
C VAL A 27 -2.33 16.90 5.71
N LEU A 28 -1.32 17.50 5.08
CA LEU A 28 -1.10 17.44 3.64
C LEU A 28 -0.16 16.27 3.34
N PHE A 29 -0.60 15.31 2.53
CA PHE A 29 0.15 14.10 2.22
C PHE A 29 0.55 14.09 0.74
N LEU A 30 1.82 13.82 0.48
CA LEU A 30 2.41 13.90 -0.86
C LEU A 30 3.55 12.89 -1.04
N PRO A 31 3.85 12.48 -2.29
CA PRO A 31 3.14 12.84 -3.52
C PRO A 31 2.00 11.87 -3.86
N ASP A 32 1.90 10.71 -3.20
CA ASP A 32 1.04 9.61 -3.62
C ASP A 32 -0.37 9.67 -3.01
N GLU A 33 -1.37 9.77 -3.88
CA GLU A 33 -2.78 9.88 -3.54
C GLU A 33 -3.35 8.60 -2.94
N TYR A 34 -2.93 7.44 -3.44
CA TYR A 34 -3.47 6.17 -2.97
C TYR A 34 -2.92 5.80 -1.61
N LEU A 35 -1.62 5.98 -1.36
CA LEU A 35 -1.06 5.85 -0.03
C LEU A 35 -1.76 6.80 0.95
N ALA A 36 -1.97 8.06 0.57
CA ALA A 36 -2.69 9.03 1.40
C ALA A 36 -4.12 8.56 1.73
N GLN A 37 -4.89 8.12 0.73
CA GLN A 37 -6.25 7.61 0.92
C GLN A 37 -6.27 6.35 1.80
N ASN A 38 -5.33 5.43 1.59
CA ASN A 38 -5.24 4.17 2.33
C ASN A 38 -4.84 4.39 3.79
N VAL A 39 -3.99 5.40 4.07
CA VAL A 39 -3.71 5.84 5.44
C VAL A 39 -4.92 6.53 6.06
N ALA A 40 -5.63 7.38 5.31
CA ALA A 40 -6.81 8.10 5.81
C ALA A 40 -7.95 7.16 6.25
N ARG A 41 -8.03 5.94 5.70
CA ARG A 41 -9.00 4.92 6.14
C ARG A 41 -8.65 4.27 7.49
N GLN A 42 -7.43 4.46 7.98
CA GLN A 42 -6.91 3.79 9.18
C GLN A 42 -6.74 4.75 10.37
N THR A 43 -7.07 6.03 10.20
CA THR A 43 -6.89 7.06 11.22
C THR A 43 -8.03 8.08 11.17
N ASP A 44 -8.24 8.80 12.27
CA ASP A 44 -9.22 9.89 12.36
C ASP A 44 -8.67 11.24 11.87
N VAL A 45 -7.35 11.32 11.57
CA VAL A 45 -6.71 12.54 11.03
C VAL A 45 -7.18 12.80 9.61
N GLU A 46 -7.63 14.02 9.32
CA GLU A 46 -8.03 14.41 7.97
C GLU A 46 -6.82 14.52 7.04
N ILE A 47 -6.80 13.75 5.96
CA ILE A 47 -5.69 13.75 5.00
C ILE A 47 -6.09 14.47 3.71
N LEU A 48 -5.40 15.57 3.41
CA LEU A 48 -5.44 16.21 2.11
C LEU A 48 -4.41 15.56 1.20
N ALA A 49 -4.87 14.79 0.21
CA ALA A 49 -4.00 14.06 -0.70
C ALA A 49 -3.54 14.93 -1.89
N TRP A 50 -2.24 14.94 -2.16
CA TRP A 50 -1.72 15.41 -3.43
C TRP A 50 -2.08 14.43 -4.55
N ARG A 51 -2.47 14.95 -5.72
CA ARG A 51 -2.92 14.13 -6.88
C ARG A 51 -1.76 13.56 -7.69
N GLY A 52 -0.78 12.97 -7.04
CA GLY A 52 0.26 12.15 -7.67
C GLY A 52 -0.06 10.67 -7.45
N ARG A 53 0.40 9.80 -8.35
CA ARG A 53 0.18 8.35 -8.26
C ARG A 53 1.40 7.62 -8.78
N CYS A 54 1.70 6.48 -8.20
CA CYS A 54 2.64 5.55 -8.80
C CYS A 54 2.03 4.92 -10.06
N MET A 55 2.61 5.25 -11.21
CA MET A 55 2.24 4.72 -12.52
C MET A 55 2.40 3.19 -12.65
N VAL A 56 3.09 2.53 -11.72
CA VAL A 56 3.14 1.06 -11.62
C VAL A 56 1.92 0.54 -10.86
N HIS A 57 1.68 1.03 -9.64
CA HIS A 57 0.62 0.51 -8.78
C HIS A 57 -0.79 0.93 -9.19
N GLU A 58 -0.95 2.02 -9.94
CA GLU A 58 -2.27 2.45 -10.44
C GLU A 58 -2.87 1.53 -11.51
N GLN A 59 -2.08 0.61 -12.08
CA GLN A 59 -2.52 -0.28 -13.16
C GLN A 59 -3.31 -1.49 -12.66
N PHE A 60 -3.22 -1.81 -11.37
CA PHE A 60 -3.91 -2.97 -10.79
C PHE A 60 -5.37 -2.64 -10.48
N SER A 61 -6.24 -3.63 -10.69
CA SER A 61 -7.66 -3.51 -10.35
C SER A 61 -8.14 -4.67 -9.46
N ALA A 62 -9.16 -4.40 -8.64
CA ALA A 62 -9.79 -5.42 -7.82
C ALA A 62 -10.33 -6.59 -8.67
N ARG A 63 -10.89 -6.28 -9.85
CA ARG A 63 -11.41 -7.27 -10.79
C ARG A 63 -10.35 -8.27 -11.23
N GLU A 64 -9.15 -7.81 -11.59
CA GLU A 64 -8.06 -8.72 -11.99
C GLU A 64 -7.67 -9.65 -10.84
N ILE A 65 -7.66 -9.15 -9.61
CA ILE A 65 -7.36 -9.96 -8.42
C ILE A 65 -8.43 -11.05 -8.21
N GLU A 66 -9.70 -10.70 -8.38
CA GLU A 66 -10.80 -11.67 -8.33
C GLU A 66 -10.66 -12.73 -9.42
N GLU A 67 -10.37 -12.33 -10.66
CA GLU A 67 -10.11 -13.25 -11.77
C GLU A 67 -8.93 -14.20 -11.47
N TYR A 68 -7.86 -13.72 -10.83
CA TYR A 68 -6.75 -14.56 -10.38
C TYR A 68 -7.18 -15.55 -9.29
N ARG A 69 -8.03 -15.15 -8.35
CA ARG A 69 -8.53 -16.05 -7.29
C ARG A 69 -9.42 -17.15 -7.86
N ASP A 70 -10.23 -16.82 -8.86
CA ASP A 70 -11.06 -17.79 -9.58
C ASP A 70 -10.22 -18.81 -10.36
N ALA A 71 -9.14 -18.34 -11.01
CA ALA A 71 -8.22 -19.19 -11.75
C ALA A 71 -7.29 -20.02 -10.84
N HIS A 72 -6.97 -19.52 -9.65
CA HIS A 72 -6.05 -20.14 -8.71
C HIS A 72 -6.65 -20.18 -7.28
N PRO A 73 -7.57 -21.12 -7.01
CA PRO A 73 -8.19 -21.23 -5.69
C PRO A 73 -7.15 -21.44 -4.58
N GLY A 74 -7.23 -20.60 -3.54
CA GLY A 74 -6.36 -20.69 -2.37
C GLY A 74 -5.08 -19.84 -2.43
N ILE A 75 -4.91 -18.99 -3.45
CA ILE A 75 -3.84 -17.99 -3.46
C ILE A 75 -4.02 -16.98 -2.32
N VAL A 76 -2.89 -16.51 -1.81
CA VAL A 76 -2.82 -15.37 -0.90
C VAL A 76 -2.30 -14.15 -1.66
N VAL A 77 -3.05 -13.06 -1.64
CA VAL A 77 -2.76 -11.82 -2.36
C VAL A 77 -2.14 -10.80 -1.42
N LEU A 78 -0.91 -10.39 -1.69
CA LEU A 78 -0.19 -9.35 -0.96
C LEU A 78 -0.08 -8.10 -1.86
N ALA A 79 -0.50 -6.93 -1.37
CA ALA A 79 -0.51 -5.69 -2.16
C ALA A 79 0.30 -4.57 -1.50
N HIS A 80 0.90 -3.71 -2.33
CA HIS A 80 1.54 -2.49 -1.84
C HIS A 80 0.48 -1.40 -1.52
N PRO A 81 0.63 -0.60 -0.47
CA PRO A 81 -0.36 0.42 -0.08
C PRO A 81 -0.45 1.62 -1.03
N GLU A 82 0.37 1.68 -2.08
CA GLU A 82 0.22 2.63 -3.20
C GLU A 82 -0.76 2.11 -4.27
N CYS A 83 -1.31 0.90 -4.12
CA CYS A 83 -2.36 0.43 -5.02
C CYS A 83 -3.69 1.16 -4.73
N PRO A 84 -4.59 1.21 -5.73
CA PRO A 84 -5.93 1.71 -5.55
C PRO A 84 -6.65 1.13 -4.32
N PRO A 85 -7.51 1.91 -3.65
CA PRO A 85 -8.37 1.46 -2.57
C PRO A 85 -9.04 0.09 -2.72
N ASP A 86 -9.67 -0.13 -3.86
CA ASP A 86 -10.43 -1.33 -4.19
C ASP A 86 -9.51 -2.55 -4.29
N VAL A 87 -8.28 -2.38 -4.76
CA VAL A 87 -7.25 -3.44 -4.74
C VAL A 87 -6.90 -3.86 -3.31
N LEU A 88 -6.78 -2.90 -2.38
CA LEU A 88 -6.48 -3.22 -0.98
C LEU A 88 -7.65 -3.92 -0.28
N GLU A 89 -8.90 -3.58 -0.64
CA GLU A 89 -10.10 -4.19 -0.07
C GLU A 89 -10.19 -5.71 -0.37
N VAL A 90 -9.65 -6.15 -1.50
CA VAL A 90 -9.65 -7.57 -1.92
C VAL A 90 -8.33 -8.30 -1.66
N ALA A 91 -7.31 -7.60 -1.15
CA ALA A 91 -6.02 -8.17 -0.79
C ALA A 91 -6.07 -8.84 0.60
N ASP A 92 -5.32 -9.94 0.78
CA ASP A 92 -5.21 -10.62 2.09
C ASP A 92 -4.27 -9.87 3.04
N TYR A 93 -3.35 -9.08 2.50
CA TYR A 93 -2.43 -8.24 3.26
C TYR A 93 -1.98 -7.05 2.43
N ALA A 94 -1.98 -5.87 3.03
CA ALA A 94 -1.43 -4.64 2.45
C ALA A 94 -0.23 -4.18 3.27
N GLY A 95 0.91 -3.92 2.62
CA GLY A 95 2.10 -3.46 3.30
C GLY A 95 3.25 -3.08 2.38
N SER A 96 4.30 -2.47 2.95
CA SER A 96 5.54 -2.20 2.20
C SER A 96 6.14 -3.50 1.67
N THR A 97 7.08 -3.40 0.73
CA THR A 97 7.83 -4.56 0.21
C THR A 97 8.40 -5.43 1.34
N SER A 98 9.07 -4.82 2.33
CA SER A 98 9.60 -5.56 3.47
C SER A 98 8.50 -6.19 4.33
N GLY A 99 7.34 -5.54 4.45
CA GLY A 99 6.16 -6.08 5.11
C GLY A 99 5.65 -7.35 4.41
N MET A 100 5.53 -7.31 3.08
CA MET A 100 5.10 -8.46 2.27
C MET A 100 6.09 -9.63 2.36
N ILE A 101 7.40 -9.36 2.29
CA ILE A 101 8.45 -10.39 2.46
C ILE A 101 8.34 -11.04 3.85
N ASN A 102 8.16 -10.23 4.90
CA ASN A 102 8.01 -10.75 6.26
C ASN A 102 6.74 -11.58 6.41
N TYR A 103 5.64 -11.15 5.80
CA TYR A 103 4.38 -11.92 5.76
C TYR A 103 4.62 -13.28 5.12
N ALA A 104 5.23 -13.33 3.93
CA ALA A 104 5.51 -14.56 3.21
C ALA A 104 6.38 -15.53 4.04
N LYS A 105 7.44 -15.01 4.68
CA LYS A 105 8.34 -15.81 5.53
C LYS A 105 7.66 -16.36 6.78
N GLN A 106 6.77 -15.59 7.41
CA GLN A 106 6.11 -15.97 8.66
C GLN A 106 4.90 -16.88 8.45
N LYS A 107 4.10 -16.60 7.42
CA LYS A 107 2.84 -17.31 7.15
C LYS A 107 3.02 -18.51 6.22
N GLN A 108 4.07 -18.50 5.39
CA GLN A 108 4.39 -19.56 4.42
C GLN A 108 3.16 -20.11 3.67
N PRO A 109 2.32 -19.25 3.08
CA PRO A 109 1.18 -19.73 2.31
C PRO A 109 1.69 -20.53 1.09
N PRO A 110 0.92 -21.53 0.63
CA PRO A 110 1.35 -22.42 -0.45
C PRO A 110 1.51 -21.72 -1.79
N GLN A 111 0.72 -20.66 -2.03
CA GLN A 111 0.77 -19.85 -3.25
C GLN A 111 0.53 -18.38 -2.90
N ILE A 112 1.36 -17.51 -3.47
CA ILE A 112 1.29 -16.06 -3.27
C ILE A 112 1.19 -15.36 -4.62
N VAL A 113 0.31 -14.36 -4.69
CA VAL A 113 0.35 -13.33 -5.72
C VAL A 113 0.81 -12.03 -5.08
N MET A 114 1.86 -11.41 -5.61
CA MET A 114 2.36 -10.13 -5.13
C MET A 114 2.02 -9.01 -6.10
N ILE A 115 1.24 -8.05 -5.64
CA ILE A 115 0.80 -6.88 -6.38
C ILE A 115 1.71 -5.71 -6.02
N THR A 116 2.85 -5.65 -6.73
CA THR A 116 3.86 -4.61 -6.60
C THR A 116 4.76 -4.59 -7.85
N GLU A 117 5.84 -3.81 -7.86
CA GLU A 117 6.79 -3.77 -8.98
C GLU A 117 7.36 -5.15 -9.32
N CYS A 118 7.43 -5.50 -10.61
CA CYS A 118 7.83 -6.82 -11.10
C CYS A 118 9.19 -7.31 -10.58
N SER A 119 10.14 -6.42 -10.30
CA SER A 119 11.46 -6.77 -9.76
C SER A 119 11.40 -7.35 -8.33
N MET A 120 10.27 -7.22 -7.64
CA MET A 120 10.15 -7.63 -6.25
C MET A 120 9.85 -9.12 -6.08
N SER A 121 9.25 -9.79 -7.07
CA SER A 121 9.07 -11.25 -7.03
C SER A 121 10.39 -12.01 -6.93
N ASP A 122 11.46 -11.43 -7.44
CA ASP A 122 12.78 -12.07 -7.48
C ASP A 122 13.51 -12.01 -6.11
N ASN A 123 13.01 -11.21 -5.17
CA ASN A 123 13.66 -10.94 -3.87
C ASN A 123 13.02 -11.70 -2.69
N VAL A 124 12.01 -12.56 -2.94
CA VAL A 124 11.24 -13.27 -1.90
C VAL A 124 11.71 -14.70 -1.73
#